data_AF-A0A2S4UI60-F1
#
_entry.id   AF-A0A2S4UI60-F1
#
_cell.length_a   1.000
_cell.length_b   1.000
_cell.length_c   1.000
_cell.angle_alpha   90.00
_cell.angle_beta   90.00
_cell.angle_gamma   90.00
#
_symmetry.space_group_name_H-M   'P 1'
#
loop_
_entity.id
_entity.type
_entity.pdbx_description
1 polymer ?
#
loop_
_entity_poly.entity_id
_entity_poly.type
_entity_poly.pdbx_seq_one_letter_code
_entity_poly.pdbx_strand_id
1 'polypeptide(L)' 'MQLSRTHLQSVPSGLAASTPPLTRLSTSIATKGVCRQLSLGYGKCVAQNYQSIEKDICKIEFENFKQCVQQSVSV' A
#
# COMPACT_ATOMS: atom_id res chain seq x y z
N MET A 1 -17.42 -40.87 11.74
CA MET A 1 -17.65 -39.92 10.65
C MET A 1 -16.35 -39.16 10.39
N GLN A 2 -15.41 -39.77 9.66
CA GLN A 2 -14.17 -39.11 9.24
C GLN A 2 -14.43 -38.46 7.87
N LEU A 3 -14.43 -37.12 7.84
CA LEU A 3 -14.47 -36.37 6.58
C LEU A 3 -13.05 -36.24 6.05
N SER A 4 -12.74 -37.06 5.06
CA SER A 4 -11.51 -37.04 4.29
C SER A 4 -11.34 -35.69 3.60
N ARG A 5 -10.22 -35.00 3.88
CA ARG A 5 -9.73 -33.85 3.11
C ARG A 5 -9.26 -34.34 1.75
N THR A 6 -10.18 -34.40 0.79
CA THR A 6 -9.85 -34.77 -0.58
C THR A 6 -9.65 -33.51 -1.42
N HIS A 7 -8.47 -33.45 -2.05
CA HIS A 7 -8.16 -32.67 -3.25
C HIS A 7 -7.71 -31.20 -3.08
N LEU A 8 -6.46 -31.02 -2.66
CA LEU A 8 -5.65 -29.87 -3.11
C LEU A 8 -5.44 -30.03 -4.64
N GLN A 9 -6.24 -29.35 -5.46
CA GLN A 9 -5.98 -29.27 -6.90
C GLN A 9 -4.81 -28.31 -7.12
N SER A 10 -3.70 -28.86 -7.62
CA SER A 10 -2.53 -28.16 -8.13
C SER A 10 -2.93 -27.27 -9.30
N VAL A 11 -3.11 -25.97 -9.04
CA VAL A 11 -3.34 -24.98 -10.09
C VAL A 11 -2.06 -24.86 -10.93
N PRO A 12 -2.13 -24.95 -12.27
CA PRO A 12 -0.96 -24.91 -13.12
C PRO A 12 -0.24 -23.55 -13.00
N SER A 13 1.06 -23.61 -12.73
CA SER A 13 2.01 -22.50 -12.62
C SER A 13 2.27 -21.83 -13.99
N GLY A 14 1.23 -21.26 -14.60
CA GLY A 14 1.26 -20.75 -15.98
C GLY A 14 0.70 -19.36 -16.20
N LEU A 15 0.25 -18.64 -15.16
CA LEU A 15 -0.04 -17.21 -15.24
C LEU A 15 0.90 -16.51 -14.25
N ALA A 16 1.79 -15.65 -14.75
CA ALA A 16 2.41 -14.64 -13.90
C ALA A 16 1.27 -13.79 -13.31
N ALA A 17 0.85 -14.11 -12.08
CA ALA A 17 -0.19 -13.36 -11.41
C ALA A 17 0.34 -11.95 -11.19
N SER A 18 -0.24 -10.97 -11.90
CA SER A 18 0.07 -9.58 -11.61
C SER A 18 -0.35 -9.31 -10.17
N THR A 19 0.59 -8.80 -9.37
CA THR A 19 0.31 -8.46 -7.98
C THR A 19 -0.89 -7.50 -7.97
N PRO A 20 -1.99 -7.79 -7.24
CA PRO A 20 -3.15 -6.91 -7.23
C PRO A 20 -2.75 -5.48 -6.84
N PRO A 21 -3.39 -4.43 -7.41
CA PRO A 21 -3.05 -3.04 -7.10
C PRO A 21 -3.03 -2.73 -5.59
N LEU A 22 -3.98 -3.27 -4.84
CA LEU A 22 -4.04 -3.11 -3.37
C LEU A 22 -2.87 -3.78 -2.65
N THR A 23 -2.37 -4.90 -3.16
CA THR A 23 -1.19 -5.59 -2.64
C THR A 23 0.09 -4.80 -2.96
N ARG A 24 0.18 -4.19 -4.14
CA ARG A 24 1.29 -3.26 -4.46
C ARG A 24 1.26 -2.04 -3.55
N LEU A 25 0.08 -1.46 -3.31
CA LEU A 25 -0.09 -0.35 -2.37
C LEU A 25 0.36 -0.73 -0.95
N SER A 26 -0.12 -1.86 -0.42
CA SER A 26 0.22 -2.26 0.96
C SER A 26 1.70 -2.54 1.14
N THR A 27 2.34 -3.17 0.15
CA THR A 27 3.79 -3.46 0.17
C THR A 27 4.63 -2.20 0.01
N SER A 28 4.18 -1.21 -0.77
CA SER A 28 4.92 0.05 -0.98
C SER A 28 5.00 0.92 0.28
N ILE A 29 4.02 0.82 1.18
CA ILE A 29 4.00 1.58 2.45
C ILE A 29 4.45 0.78 3.68
N ALA A 30 4.75 -0.51 3.53
CA ALA A 30 5.18 -1.37 4.63
C ALA A 30 6.54 -0.94 5.24
N THR A 31 6.99 -1.60 6.31
CA THR A 31 8.24 -1.28 7.03
C THR A 31 9.50 -1.21 6.15
N LYS A 32 9.53 -1.96 5.05
CA LYS A 32 10.62 -1.94 4.05
C LYS A 32 10.17 -1.40 2.69
N GLY A 33 8.96 -0.84 2.63
CA GLY A 33 8.35 -0.33 1.40
C GLY A 33 8.99 0.99 0.96
N VAL A 34 9.04 1.18 -0.36
CA VAL A 34 9.69 2.33 -1.01
C VAL A 34 9.04 3.68 -0.64
N CYS A 35 7.74 3.70 -0.34
CA CYS A 35 6.99 4.90 0.03
C CYS A 35 6.90 5.12 1.55
N ARG A 36 7.51 4.27 2.38
CA ARG A 36 7.39 4.32 3.85
C ARG A 36 7.73 5.68 4.44
N GLN A 37 8.84 6.28 4.04
CA GLN A 37 9.28 7.55 4.65
C GLN A 37 8.31 8.69 4.32
N LEU A 38 7.77 8.68 3.09
CA LEU A 38 6.80 9.67 2.64
C LEU A 38 5.44 9.47 3.34
N SER A 39 5.00 8.22 3.55
CA SER A 39 3.78 7.94 4.31
C SER A 39 3.89 8.38 5.77
N LEU A 40 5.06 8.18 6.40
CA LEU A 40 5.32 8.64 7.77
C LEU A 40 5.38 10.18 7.84
N GLY A 41 6.02 10.83 6.87
CA GLY A 41 6.07 12.30 6.79
C GLY A 41 4.67 12.90 6.70
N TYR A 42 3.84 12.39 5.79
CA TYR A 42 2.45 12.83 5.65
C TYR A 42 1.63 12.56 6.92
N GLY A 43 1.70 11.35 7.48
CA GLY A 43 1.00 11.01 8.70
C GLY A 43 1.40 11.87 9.89
N LYS A 44 2.69 12.22 10.01
CA LYS A 44 3.20 13.13 11.05
C LYS A 44 2.60 14.52 10.90
N CYS A 45 2.60 15.09 9.69
CA CYS A 45 1.99 16.40 9.45
C CYS A 45 0.51 16.41 9.81
N VAL A 46 -0.25 15.39 9.40
CA VAL A 46 -1.68 15.29 9.73
C VAL A 46 -1.89 15.19 11.24
N ALA A 47 -1.12 14.34 11.93
CA ALA A 47 -1.24 14.17 13.38
C ALA A 47 -0.93 15.48 14.14
N GLN A 48 0.07 16.24 13.70
CA GLN A 48 0.42 17.54 14.30
C GLN A 48 -0.65 18.61 14.08
N ASN A 49 -1.35 18.57 12.94
CA ASN A 49 -2.32 19.59 12.55
C ASN A 49 -3.79 19.16 12.72
N TYR A 50 -4.06 17.99 13.29
CA TYR A 50 -5.40 17.38 13.34
C TYR A 50 -6.48 18.29 13.96
N GLN A 51 -6.10 19.14 14.92
CA GLN A 51 -7.03 20.05 15.61
C GLN A 51 -7.28 21.36 14.85
N SER A 52 -6.38 21.74 13.94
CA SER A 52 -6.41 23.02 13.22
C SER A 52 -6.16 22.77 11.73
N ILE A 53 -6.91 21.83 11.17
CA ILE A 53 -6.70 21.42 9.79
C ILE A 53 -7.19 22.54 8.86
N GLU A 54 -6.29 23.04 8.02
CA GLU A 54 -6.59 23.97 6.96
C GLU A 54 -6.26 23.32 5.61
N LYS A 55 -6.87 23.87 4.55
CA LYS A 55 -6.57 23.41 3.20
C LYS A 55 -5.07 23.58 2.94
N ASP A 56 -4.47 22.56 2.34
CA ASP A 56 -3.08 22.54 1.89
C ASP A 56 -1.99 22.55 2.99
N ILE A 57 -2.36 22.44 4.28
CA ILE A 57 -1.40 22.46 5.41
C ILE A 57 -0.36 21.33 5.37
N CYS A 58 -0.69 20.19 4.75
CA CYS A 58 0.21 19.05 4.53
C CYS A 58 0.38 18.73 3.04
N LYS A 59 0.19 19.74 2.17
CA LYS A 59 0.16 19.54 0.70
C LYS A 59 1.46 18.96 0.17
N ILE A 60 2.59 19.45 0.65
CA ILE A 60 3.91 19.05 0.14
C ILE A 60 4.18 17.58 0.48
N GLU A 61 3.91 17.16 1.71
CA GLU A 61 4.03 15.77 2.15
C GLU A 61 3.08 14.86 1.38
N PHE A 62 1.84 15.31 1.19
CA PHE A 62 0.84 14.58 0.43
C PHE A 62 1.24 14.40 -1.03
N GLU A 63 1.70 15.45 -1.71
CA GLU A 63 2.08 15.39 -3.13
C GLU A 63 3.25 14.41 -3.34
N ASN A 64 4.27 14.48 -2.47
CA ASN A 64 5.39 13.55 -2.53
C ASN A 64 4.95 12.10 -2.28
N PHE A 65 4.12 11.88 -1.25
CA PHE A 65 3.59 10.56 -0.94
C PHE A 65 2.73 10.00 -2.09
N LYS A 66 1.81 10.82 -2.62
CA LYS A 66 0.96 10.49 -3.76
C LYS A 66 1.79 10.07 -4.97
N GLN A 67 2.80 10.86 -5.33
CA GLN A 67 3.66 10.57 -6.48
C GLN A 67 4.33 9.20 -6.33
N CYS A 68 4.88 8.89 -5.15
CA CYS A 68 5.50 7.59 -4.90
C CYS A 68 4.50 6.43 -5.03
N VAL A 69 3.31 6.58 -4.44
CA VAL A 69 2.26 5.54 -4.50
C VAL A 69 1.81 5.30 -5.93
N GLN A 70 1.56 6.35 -6.70
CA GLN A 70 1.13 6.24 -8.10
C GLN A 70 2.17 5.48 -8.92
N GLN A 71 3.46 5.83 -8.77
CA GLN A 71 4.55 5.11 -9.44
C GLN A 71 4.65 3.64 -9.00
N SER A 72 4.34 3.32 -7.75
CA SER A 72 4.43 1.96 -7.20
C SER A 72 3.23 1.07 -7.55
N VAL A 73 2.06 1.65 -7.84
CA VAL A 73 0.81 0.92 -8.07
C VAL A 73 0.43 0.81 -9.54
N SER A 74 0.85 1.77 -10.38
CA SER A 74 0.54 1.84 -11.81
C SER A 74 1.33 0.88 -12.71
N VAL A 75 2.26 0.09 -12.14
CA VAL A 75 3.06 -0.94 -12.84
C VAL A 75 2.35 -2.27 -12.96
#